data_AF-A0A7C6ZJB4-F1
#
_entry.id   AF-A0A7C6ZJB4-F1
#
_cell.length_a   1.000
_cell.length_b   1.000
_cell.length_c   1.000
_cell.angle_alpha   90.00
_cell.angle_beta   90.00
_cell.angle_gamma   90.00
#
_symmetry.space_group_name_H-M   'P 1'
#
loop_
_entity.id
_entity.type
_entity.pdbx_description
1 polymer ?
#
loop_
_entity_poly.entity_id
_entity_poly.type
_entity_poly.pdbx_seq_one_letter_code
_entity_poly.pdbx_strand_id
1 'polypeptide(L)'
;MRLLYFTDDHKRGTSPENRKDNFPQTLLTKLNEVVQIAKEQEVDYVLHGGDFFDVPAPALSVCADYLQVYQQFNVPVYTIPGNHDLFGHNIETLPRTMLGFAARLGIVHLLGREPVYLEKRGLRVQLTGQGYHFEMDRRDRSLDYVVTKKDCDYAIHIVHGMLLQRALFPGAFYTLIEQISDTEADFTLAGHNHLGFPDTVIDGKYFINPGALVRLSNHQQEMKRPVQVVIIDLSGSQPVVEKI
;
A
#
# COMPACT_ATOMS: atom_id res chain seq x y z
N MET A 1 9.44 12.54 -11.51
CA MET A 1 8.53 11.38 -11.58
C MET A 1 7.51 11.57 -10.48
N ARG A 2 6.23 11.32 -10.71
CA ARG A 2 5.19 11.47 -9.67
C ARG A 2 4.50 10.14 -9.43
N LEU A 3 4.32 9.76 -8.17
CA LEU A 3 3.70 8.50 -7.76
C LEU A 3 2.50 8.78 -6.87
N LEU A 4 1.44 7.98 -7.02
CA LEU A 4 0.31 7.96 -6.09
C LEU A 4 0.38 6.72 -5.22
N TYR A 5 0.25 6.87 -3.90
CA TYR A 5 0.20 5.75 -2.96
C TYR A 5 -1.11 5.72 -2.16
N PHE A 6 -1.70 4.55 -2.04
CA PHE A 6 -2.82 4.24 -1.15
C PHE A 6 -2.77 2.76 -0.75
N THR A 7 -3.60 2.33 0.19
CA THR A 7 -3.51 0.97 0.76
C THR A 7 -4.81 0.55 1.45
N ASP A 8 -4.93 -0.75 1.73
CA ASP A 8 -5.98 -1.34 2.55
C ASP A 8 -7.38 -0.91 2.09
N ASP A 9 -7.68 -1.10 0.79
CA ASP A 9 -8.99 -0.78 0.25
C ASP A 9 -10.03 -1.90 0.47
N HIS A 10 -9.60 -3.11 0.87
CA HIS A 10 -10.45 -4.23 1.31
C HIS A 10 -11.68 -4.44 0.43
N LYS A 11 -11.44 -4.61 -0.88
CA LYS A 11 -12.49 -4.85 -1.87
C LYS A 11 -13.36 -6.03 -1.44
N ARG A 12 -14.65 -5.77 -1.25
CA ARG A 12 -15.67 -6.77 -0.85
C ARG A 12 -17.05 -6.44 -1.39
N GLY A 13 -17.91 -7.46 -1.45
CA GLY A 13 -19.28 -7.35 -1.96
C GLY A 13 -20.36 -7.13 -0.90
N THR A 14 -19.98 -6.93 0.36
CA THR A 14 -20.91 -6.81 1.49
C THR A 14 -20.58 -5.60 2.35
N SER A 15 -21.59 -5.01 2.99
CA SER A 15 -21.35 -4.02 4.04
C SER A 15 -20.88 -4.67 5.34
N PRO A 16 -19.81 -4.15 5.98
CA PRO A 16 -19.50 -4.45 7.37
C PRO A 16 -20.70 -4.19 8.28
N GLU A 17 -20.88 -4.99 9.31
CA GLU A 17 -22.08 -4.97 10.20
C GLU A 17 -22.40 -3.59 10.75
N ASN A 18 -21.37 -2.81 11.12
CA ASN A 18 -21.52 -1.49 11.72
C ASN A 18 -21.65 -0.34 10.70
N ARG A 19 -21.61 -0.63 9.39
CA ARG A 19 -21.77 0.38 8.33
C ARG A 19 -23.26 0.59 8.04
N LYS A 20 -23.66 1.85 7.91
CA LYS A 20 -25.06 2.24 7.62
C LYS A 20 -25.32 2.47 6.13
N ASP A 21 -24.26 2.57 5.33
CA ASP A 21 -24.28 2.80 3.89
C ASP A 21 -24.01 1.51 3.10
N ASN A 22 -24.17 1.61 1.78
CA ASN A 22 -23.75 0.56 0.86
C ASN A 22 -22.23 0.63 0.68
N PHE A 23 -21.50 -0.18 1.45
CA PHE A 23 -20.04 -0.18 1.46
C PHE A 23 -19.45 -0.44 0.06
N PRO A 24 -19.89 -1.47 -0.70
CA PRO A 24 -19.37 -1.69 -2.04
C PRO A 24 -19.49 -0.46 -2.95
N GLN A 25 -20.66 0.18 -2.95
CA GLN A 25 -20.87 1.38 -3.77
C GLN A 25 -19.99 2.54 -3.30
N THR A 26 -19.86 2.76 -1.99
CA THR A 26 -18.98 3.79 -1.43
C THR A 26 -17.51 3.54 -1.80
N LEU A 27 -17.04 2.29 -1.75
CA LEU A 27 -15.67 1.94 -2.13
C LEU A 27 -15.45 2.13 -3.64
N LEU A 28 -16.40 1.74 -4.49
CA LEU A 28 -16.33 2.01 -5.93
C LEU A 28 -16.22 3.50 -6.22
N THR A 29 -17.03 4.34 -5.57
CA THR A 29 -16.94 5.81 -5.71
C THR A 29 -15.55 6.31 -5.34
N LYS A 30 -15.03 5.90 -4.17
CA LYS A 30 -13.69 6.28 -3.71
C LYS A 30 -12.59 5.85 -4.66
N LEU A 31 -12.64 4.63 -5.20
CA LEU A 31 -11.63 4.16 -6.16
C LEU A 31 -11.68 4.95 -7.46
N ASN A 32 -12.87 5.32 -7.95
CA ASN A 32 -12.99 6.22 -9.11
C ASN A 32 -12.43 7.62 -8.81
N GLU A 33 -12.60 8.13 -7.58
CA GLU A 33 -11.94 9.37 -7.13
C GLU A 33 -10.42 9.22 -7.16
N VAL A 34 -9.85 8.10 -6.68
CA VAL A 34 -8.41 7.85 -6.76
C VAL A 34 -7.91 7.78 -8.21
N VAL A 35 -8.66 7.15 -9.11
CA VAL A 35 -8.36 7.16 -10.55
C VAL A 35 -8.35 8.59 -11.10
N GLN A 36 -9.31 9.42 -10.69
CA GLN A 36 -9.39 10.81 -11.12
C GLN A 36 -8.23 11.64 -10.57
N ILE A 37 -7.88 11.49 -9.29
CA ILE A 37 -6.71 12.14 -8.67
C ILE A 37 -5.43 11.73 -9.41
N ALA A 38 -5.25 10.45 -9.73
CA ALA A 38 -4.10 9.96 -10.49
C ALA A 38 -3.97 10.68 -11.85
N LYS A 39 -5.10 10.92 -12.53
CA LYS A 39 -5.15 11.62 -13.82
C LYS A 39 -4.85 13.12 -13.66
N GLU A 40 -5.52 13.78 -12.72
CA GLU A 40 -5.37 15.23 -12.46
C GLU A 40 -3.97 15.59 -12.01
N GLN A 41 -3.36 14.73 -11.20
CA GLN A 41 -2.00 14.88 -10.72
C GLN A 41 -0.96 14.40 -11.75
N GLU A 42 -1.36 13.89 -12.92
CA GLU A 42 -0.47 13.38 -13.97
C GLU A 42 0.58 12.39 -13.42
N VAL A 43 0.13 11.46 -12.58
CA VAL A 43 1.03 10.49 -11.94
C VAL A 43 1.57 9.49 -12.96
N ASP A 44 2.81 9.07 -12.76
CA ASP A 44 3.53 8.12 -13.61
C ASP A 44 3.30 6.66 -13.21
N TYR A 45 3.04 6.44 -11.93
CA TYR A 45 2.88 5.13 -11.32
C TYR A 45 1.92 5.22 -10.15
N VAL A 46 1.16 4.14 -9.94
CA VAL A 46 0.32 3.95 -8.77
C VAL A 46 0.92 2.84 -7.92
N LEU A 47 0.99 3.05 -6.62
CA LEU A 47 1.53 2.14 -5.62
C LEU A 47 0.41 1.76 -4.64
N HIS A 48 0.24 0.47 -4.40
CA HIS A 48 -0.77 -0.05 -3.48
C HIS A 48 -0.12 -0.88 -2.35
N GLY A 49 -0.43 -0.54 -1.10
CA GLY A 49 0.24 -1.09 0.09
C GLY A 49 -0.21 -2.49 0.53
N GLY A 50 -1.15 -3.12 -0.18
CA GLY A 50 -1.67 -4.46 0.12
C GLY A 50 -3.05 -4.43 0.77
N ASP A 51 -3.55 -5.61 1.14
CA ASP A 51 -4.96 -5.87 1.46
C ASP A 51 -5.89 -5.37 0.34
N PHE A 52 -5.54 -5.82 -0.86
CA PHE A 52 -6.21 -5.47 -2.11
C PHE A 52 -7.64 -6.03 -2.17
N PHE A 53 -7.86 -7.25 -1.69
CA PHE A 53 -9.19 -7.79 -1.43
C PHE A 53 -9.36 -8.10 0.06
N ASP A 54 -10.60 -7.98 0.56
CA ASP A 54 -10.90 -8.30 1.97
C ASP A 54 -10.79 -9.80 2.28
N VAL A 55 -10.89 -10.65 1.24
CA VAL A 55 -10.67 -12.09 1.31
C VAL A 55 -9.96 -12.55 0.04
N PRO A 56 -9.23 -13.68 0.05
CA PRO A 56 -8.41 -14.10 -1.08
C PRO A 56 -9.21 -14.46 -2.35
N ALA A 57 -10.47 -14.89 -2.19
CA ALA A 57 -11.34 -15.30 -3.29
C ALA A 57 -12.79 -14.79 -3.10
N PRO A 58 -13.05 -13.49 -3.34
CA PRO A 58 -14.40 -12.95 -3.36
C PRO A 58 -15.21 -13.49 -4.56
N ALA A 59 -16.51 -13.21 -4.59
CA ALA A 59 -17.35 -13.53 -5.74
C ALA A 59 -16.83 -12.87 -7.03
N LEU A 60 -16.92 -13.57 -8.17
CA LEU A 60 -16.37 -13.10 -9.44
C LEU A 60 -16.99 -11.76 -9.91
N SER A 61 -18.28 -11.55 -9.67
CA SER A 61 -18.95 -10.28 -10.00
C SER A 61 -18.34 -9.11 -9.22
N VAL A 62 -18.13 -9.29 -7.91
CA VAL A 62 -17.46 -8.31 -7.04
C VAL A 62 -16.06 -8.00 -7.56
N CYS A 63 -15.31 -9.04 -7.96
CA CYS A 63 -13.98 -8.85 -8.52
C CYS A 63 -14.03 -8.08 -9.85
N ALA A 64 -14.97 -8.39 -10.72
CA ALA A 64 -15.13 -7.70 -12.00
C ALA A 64 -15.40 -6.21 -11.81
N ASP A 65 -16.30 -5.83 -10.89
CA ASP A 65 -16.65 -4.44 -10.61
C ASP A 65 -15.40 -3.62 -10.21
N TYR A 66 -14.58 -4.14 -9.30
CA TYR A 66 -13.39 -3.41 -8.85
C TYR A 66 -12.23 -3.47 -9.85
N LEU A 67 -12.01 -4.61 -10.51
CA LEU A 67 -10.93 -4.72 -11.50
C LEU A 67 -11.22 -3.83 -12.72
N GLN A 68 -12.49 -3.64 -13.09
CA GLN A 68 -12.87 -2.67 -14.12
C GLN A 68 -12.46 -1.25 -13.74
N VAL A 69 -12.56 -0.86 -12.46
CA VAL A 69 -12.05 0.45 -11.99
C VAL A 69 -10.53 0.52 -12.08
N TYR A 70 -9.81 -0.53 -11.67
CA TYR A 70 -8.35 -0.56 -11.75
C TYR A 70 -7.83 -0.49 -13.20
N GLN A 71 -8.56 -1.05 -14.17
CA GLN A 71 -8.22 -0.92 -15.59
C GLN A 71 -8.38 0.52 -16.14
N GLN A 72 -8.97 1.44 -15.38
CA GLN A 72 -9.03 2.86 -15.77
C GLN A 72 -7.77 3.65 -15.40
N PHE A 73 -6.85 3.08 -14.60
CA PHE A 73 -5.53 3.65 -14.42
C PHE A 73 -4.77 3.52 -15.74
N ASN A 74 -4.34 4.66 -16.30
CA ASN A 74 -3.58 4.71 -17.56
C ASN A 74 -2.07 4.52 -17.34
N VAL A 75 -1.67 4.13 -16.13
CA VAL A 75 -0.29 3.96 -15.70
C VAL A 75 -0.12 2.67 -14.90
N PRO A 76 1.09 2.09 -14.83
CA PRO A 76 1.29 0.84 -14.12
C PRO A 76 0.94 0.96 -12.63
N VAL A 77 0.22 -0.05 -12.13
CA VAL A 77 -0.13 -0.20 -10.71
C VAL A 77 0.77 -1.27 -10.11
N TYR A 78 1.61 -0.90 -9.15
CA TYR A 78 2.44 -1.83 -8.39
C TYR A 78 1.82 -2.09 -7.02
N THR A 79 1.85 -3.33 -6.55
CA THR A 79 1.29 -3.70 -5.25
C THR A 79 2.10 -4.82 -4.60
N ILE A 80 1.89 -4.98 -3.31
CA ILE A 80 2.27 -6.18 -2.54
C ILE A 80 0.99 -6.88 -2.04
N PRO A 81 1.05 -8.17 -1.68
CA PRO A 81 -0.06 -8.82 -0.97
C PRO A 81 -0.07 -8.40 0.51
N GLY A 82 -1.26 -8.10 1.03
CA GLY A 82 -1.48 -8.01 2.47
C GLY A 82 -1.90 -9.35 3.08
N ASN A 83 -2.26 -9.36 4.36
CA ASN A 83 -2.67 -10.60 5.04
C ASN A 83 -4.04 -11.11 4.61
N HIS A 84 -4.95 -10.23 4.16
CA HIS A 84 -6.28 -10.61 3.65
C HIS A 84 -6.24 -11.18 2.24
N ASP A 85 -5.21 -10.83 1.47
CA ASP A 85 -5.05 -11.31 0.09
C ASP A 85 -4.65 -12.79 0.01
N LEU A 86 -4.32 -13.45 1.13
CA LEU A 86 -3.68 -14.76 1.21
C LEU A 86 -4.53 -15.79 1.96
N PHE A 87 -4.62 -17.03 1.44
CA PHE A 87 -5.26 -18.12 2.17
C PHE A 87 -4.40 -18.54 3.36
N GLY A 88 -4.97 -18.48 4.57
CA GLY A 88 -4.27 -18.84 5.81
C GLY A 88 -2.99 -18.04 6.04
N HIS A 89 -2.92 -16.82 5.50
CA HIS A 89 -1.76 -15.93 5.57
C HIS A 89 -0.46 -16.54 5.00
N ASN A 90 -0.60 -17.48 4.05
CA ASN A 90 0.53 -18.14 3.41
C ASN A 90 0.79 -17.56 2.02
N ILE A 91 1.98 -16.98 1.84
CA ILE A 91 2.40 -16.35 0.57
C ILE A 91 2.40 -17.32 -0.61
N GLU A 92 2.65 -18.62 -0.38
CA GLU A 92 2.62 -19.66 -1.41
C GLU A 92 1.23 -19.84 -2.04
N THR A 93 0.19 -19.30 -1.40
CA THR A 93 -1.17 -19.34 -1.92
C THR A 93 -1.49 -18.18 -2.84
N LEU A 94 -0.65 -17.13 -2.93
CA LEU A 94 -0.89 -15.96 -3.78
C LEU A 94 -1.28 -16.31 -5.22
N PRO A 95 -0.67 -17.29 -5.92
CA PRO A 95 -1.04 -17.62 -7.30
C PRO A 95 -2.49 -18.10 -7.50
N ARG A 96 -3.20 -18.50 -6.44
CA ARG A 96 -4.61 -18.95 -6.49
C ARG A 96 -5.60 -17.92 -5.92
N THR A 97 -5.16 -16.72 -5.59
CA THR A 97 -6.02 -15.65 -5.06
C THR A 97 -6.42 -14.69 -6.18
N MET A 98 -7.41 -13.85 -5.92
CA MET A 98 -7.85 -12.86 -6.91
C MET A 98 -6.81 -11.77 -7.16
N LEU A 99 -5.97 -11.45 -6.18
CA LEU A 99 -4.81 -10.60 -6.39
C LEU A 99 -3.80 -11.28 -7.35
N GLY A 100 -3.47 -12.55 -7.12
CA GLY A 100 -2.58 -13.31 -8.02
C GLY A 100 -3.14 -13.44 -9.44
N PHE A 101 -4.46 -13.62 -9.57
CA PHE A 101 -5.14 -13.61 -10.85
C PHE A 101 -5.03 -12.25 -11.56
N ALA A 102 -5.34 -11.15 -10.86
CA ALA A 102 -5.23 -9.80 -11.42
C ALA A 102 -3.80 -9.48 -11.87
N ALA A 103 -2.80 -9.93 -11.10
CA ALA A 103 -1.40 -9.77 -11.46
C ALA A 103 -1.02 -10.56 -12.71
N ARG A 104 -1.49 -11.80 -12.84
CA ARG A 104 -1.27 -12.64 -14.02
C ARG A 104 -1.88 -12.05 -15.30
N LEU A 105 -2.97 -11.30 -15.17
CA LEU A 105 -3.58 -10.57 -16.28
C LEU A 105 -2.90 -9.23 -16.59
N GLY A 106 -1.91 -8.81 -15.80
CA GLY A 106 -1.23 -7.52 -15.97
C GLY A 106 -2.06 -6.31 -15.55
N ILE A 107 -3.13 -6.50 -14.75
CA ILE A 107 -3.92 -5.39 -14.19
C ILE A 107 -3.11 -4.68 -13.08
N VAL A 108 -2.33 -5.46 -12.34
CA VAL A 108 -1.38 -4.97 -11.33
C VAL A 108 -0.06 -5.71 -11.46
N HIS A 109 1.01 -5.15 -10.91
CA HIS A 109 2.34 -5.73 -10.89
C HIS A 109 2.74 -6.02 -9.44
N LEU A 110 2.99 -7.30 -9.12
CA LEU A 110 3.41 -7.71 -7.79
C LEU A 110 4.88 -7.34 -7.58
N LEU A 111 5.15 -6.63 -6.47
CA LEU A 111 6.49 -6.35 -5.99
C LEU A 111 6.94 -7.43 -5.01
N GLY A 112 8.24 -7.66 -4.99
CA GLY A 112 8.94 -8.43 -3.98
C GLY A 112 10.23 -7.74 -3.58
N ARG A 113 11.12 -8.49 -2.92
CA ARG A 113 12.43 -7.99 -2.48
C ARG A 113 13.37 -7.73 -3.65
N GLU A 114 13.15 -8.40 -4.79
CA GLU A 114 13.87 -8.10 -6.03
C GLU A 114 13.45 -6.73 -6.57
N PRO A 115 14.40 -5.81 -6.82
CA PRO A 115 14.09 -4.45 -7.20
C PRO A 115 13.56 -4.35 -8.63
N VAL A 116 12.50 -3.58 -8.80
CA VAL A 116 12.05 -3.04 -10.08
C VAL A 116 12.61 -1.63 -10.21
N TYR A 117 13.20 -1.29 -11.35
CA TYR A 117 13.67 0.07 -11.61
C TYR A 117 12.68 0.84 -12.48
N LEU A 118 12.26 1.99 -11.99
CA LEU A 118 11.43 2.95 -12.71
C LEU A 118 12.32 4.07 -13.24
N GLU A 119 12.13 4.47 -14.49
CA GLU A 119 12.96 5.51 -15.11
C GLU A 119 12.09 6.58 -15.78
N LYS A 120 12.38 7.85 -15.50
CA LYS A 120 11.76 8.98 -16.20
C LYS A 120 12.70 10.17 -16.24
N ARG A 121 13.00 10.65 -17.45
CA ARG A 121 13.83 11.86 -17.69
C ARG A 121 15.18 11.82 -16.95
N GLY A 122 15.85 10.66 -16.97
CA GLY A 122 17.15 10.46 -16.31
C GLY A 122 17.08 10.18 -14.81
N LEU A 123 15.90 10.32 -14.18
CA LEU A 123 15.68 9.88 -12.80
C LEU A 123 15.43 8.37 -12.77
N ARG A 124 16.17 7.64 -11.93
CA ARG A 124 16.01 6.21 -11.69
C ARG A 124 15.58 5.94 -10.26
N VAL A 125 14.46 5.24 -10.09
CA VAL A 125 13.90 4.87 -8.79
C VAL A 125 13.94 3.37 -8.61
N GLN A 126 14.55 2.90 -7.53
CA GLN A 126 14.46 1.52 -7.08
C GLN A 126 13.14 1.33 -6.33
N LEU A 127 12.31 0.41 -6.80
CA LEU A 127 11.06 0.04 -6.17
C LEU A 127 11.13 -1.40 -5.69
N THR A 128 10.87 -1.61 -4.40
CA THR A 128 10.86 -2.93 -3.76
C THR A 128 9.62 -3.07 -2.89
N GLY A 129 9.26 -4.31 -2.56
CA GLY A 129 8.12 -4.61 -1.71
C GLY A 129 8.34 -5.79 -0.79
N GLN A 130 7.71 -5.75 0.39
CA GLN A 130 7.57 -6.87 1.29
C GLN A 130 6.09 -7.03 1.65
N GLY A 131 5.43 -7.95 0.95
CA GLY A 131 4.07 -8.38 1.31
C GLY A 131 4.05 -9.09 2.66
N TYR A 132 2.85 -9.23 3.21
CA TYR A 132 2.65 -9.91 4.48
C TYR A 132 3.15 -11.36 4.43
N HIS A 133 3.75 -11.80 5.53
CA HIS A 133 3.93 -13.21 5.85
C HIS A 133 3.81 -13.42 7.36
N PHE A 134 3.60 -14.66 7.79
CA PHE A 134 3.32 -15.00 9.19
C PHE A 134 4.39 -14.53 10.21
N GLU A 135 5.67 -14.55 9.82
CA GLU A 135 6.79 -14.10 10.65
C GLU A 135 7.03 -12.59 10.65
N MET A 136 6.24 -11.81 9.90
CA MET A 136 6.40 -10.36 9.83
C MET A 136 6.18 -9.75 11.21
N ASP A 137 7.03 -8.78 11.58
CA ASP A 137 7.08 -8.16 12.92
C ASP A 137 7.45 -9.10 14.08
N ARG A 138 7.87 -10.34 13.77
CA ARG A 138 8.30 -11.34 14.77
C ARG A 138 9.76 -11.70 14.63
N ARG A 139 10.22 -11.81 13.38
CA ARG A 139 11.62 -12.11 13.06
C ARG A 139 12.48 -10.85 13.05
N ASP A 140 13.73 -11.00 12.65
CA ASP A 140 14.60 -9.87 12.39
C ASP A 140 13.97 -8.93 11.34
N ARG A 141 13.61 -7.72 11.79
CA ARG A 141 12.96 -6.69 11.00
C ARG A 141 13.78 -6.25 9.78
N SER A 142 15.11 -6.42 9.81
CA SER A 142 15.96 -6.03 8.68
C SER A 142 15.66 -6.83 7.41
N LEU A 143 15.16 -8.06 7.58
CA LEU A 143 14.76 -8.93 6.47
C LEU A 143 13.54 -8.37 5.71
N ASP A 144 12.71 -7.60 6.42
CA ASP A 144 11.40 -7.16 5.93
C ASP A 144 11.37 -5.68 5.59
N TYR A 145 12.04 -4.85 6.37
CA TYR A 145 11.90 -3.39 6.32
C TYR A 145 13.15 -2.65 5.84
N VAL A 146 14.32 -3.26 5.98
CA VAL A 146 15.60 -2.63 5.63
C VAL A 146 15.97 -3.01 4.21
N VAL A 147 16.28 -2.02 3.38
CA VAL A 147 16.76 -2.22 2.01
C VAL A 147 18.02 -1.41 1.78
N THR A 148 18.86 -1.89 0.86
CA THR A 148 20.04 -1.20 0.37
C THR A 148 19.71 -0.55 -0.97
N LYS A 149 20.13 0.70 -1.14
CA LYS A 149 19.99 1.47 -2.36
C LYS A 149 21.05 1.03 -3.37
N LYS A 150 20.64 0.75 -4.59
CA LYS A 150 21.54 0.26 -5.63
C LYS A 150 21.24 0.93 -6.95
N ASP A 151 22.25 1.59 -7.53
CA ASP A 151 22.22 2.17 -8.87
C ASP A 151 20.98 3.05 -9.16
N CYS A 152 20.50 3.80 -8.17
CA CYS A 152 19.32 4.66 -8.29
C CYS A 152 19.46 5.99 -7.54
N ASP A 153 18.63 6.96 -7.94
CA ASP A 153 18.54 8.28 -7.29
C ASP A 153 17.66 8.23 -6.05
N TYR A 154 16.60 7.41 -6.06
CA TYR A 154 15.70 7.17 -4.92
C TYR A 154 15.37 5.69 -4.76
N ALA A 155 15.19 5.24 -3.52
CA ALA A 155 14.68 3.93 -3.17
C ALA A 155 13.34 4.05 -2.43
N ILE A 156 12.33 3.33 -2.93
CA ILE A 156 10.99 3.22 -2.35
C ILE A 156 10.78 1.75 -1.96
N HIS A 157 10.41 1.53 -0.70
CA HIS A 157 10.08 0.23 -0.16
C HIS A 157 8.64 0.21 0.37
N ILE A 158 7.81 -0.70 -0.17
CA ILE A 158 6.43 -0.89 0.28
C ILE A 158 6.36 -2.08 1.21
N VAL A 159 5.71 -1.94 2.37
CA VAL A 159 5.62 -3.00 3.39
C VAL A 159 4.19 -3.18 3.89
N HIS A 160 3.76 -4.43 4.07
CA HIS A 160 2.46 -4.75 4.66
C HIS A 160 2.63 -5.44 6.03
N GLY A 161 3.24 -4.72 6.97
CA GLY A 161 3.39 -5.14 8.36
C GLY A 161 3.00 -4.03 9.32
N MET A 162 2.93 -4.35 10.61
CA MET A 162 2.51 -3.46 11.68
C MET A 162 3.64 -2.48 12.06
N LEU A 163 4.03 -1.63 11.10
CA LEU A 163 4.99 -0.54 11.32
C LEU A 163 4.31 0.61 12.06
N LEU A 164 4.89 1.02 13.19
CA LEU A 164 4.33 2.03 14.08
C LEU A 164 5.34 3.10 14.46
N GLN A 165 4.87 4.32 14.72
CA GLN A 165 5.70 5.38 15.30
C GLN A 165 5.97 5.16 16.80
N ARG A 166 5.03 4.52 17.51
CA ARG A 166 5.12 4.21 18.94
C ARG A 166 4.35 2.93 19.25
N ALA A 167 4.66 2.27 20.36
CA ALA A 167 3.89 1.13 20.82
C ALA A 167 2.44 1.54 21.14
N LEU A 168 1.47 0.87 20.52
CA LEU A 168 0.04 1.15 20.70
C LEU A 168 -0.69 0.08 21.52
N PHE A 169 -0.25 -1.18 21.43
CA PHE A 169 -0.96 -2.33 21.99
C PHE A 169 0.00 -3.28 22.72
N PRO A 170 -0.14 -3.45 24.05
CA PRO A 170 0.60 -4.46 24.78
C PRO A 170 0.30 -5.86 24.22
N GLY A 171 1.33 -6.62 23.87
CA GLY A 171 1.21 -8.02 23.40
C GLY A 171 0.98 -8.22 21.90
N ALA A 172 0.83 -7.15 21.11
CA ALA A 172 0.84 -7.25 19.65
C ALA A 172 2.28 -7.33 19.11
N PHE A 173 2.48 -8.02 17.99
CA PHE A 173 3.72 -7.94 17.22
C PHE A 173 3.70 -6.68 16.37
N TYR A 174 4.78 -5.91 16.43
CA TYR A 174 4.94 -4.67 15.69
C TYR A 174 6.42 -4.35 15.50
N THR A 175 6.70 -3.52 14.50
CA THR A 175 8.01 -2.90 14.29
C THR A 175 7.89 -1.40 14.52
N LEU A 176 8.84 -0.79 15.25
CA LEU A 176 8.88 0.66 15.38
C LEU A 176 9.74 1.28 14.28
N ILE A 177 9.32 2.45 13.79
CA ILE A 177 10.06 3.22 12.77
C ILE A 177 11.53 3.45 13.19
N GLU A 178 11.77 3.78 14.46
CA GLU A 178 13.14 4.00 14.97
C GLU A 178 14.04 2.76 14.83
N GLN A 179 13.45 1.56 14.86
CA GLN A 179 14.19 0.30 14.79
C GLN A 179 14.64 -0.07 13.38
N ILE A 180 14.11 0.60 12.35
CA ILE A 180 14.44 0.38 10.93
C ILE A 180 15.10 1.61 10.31
N SER A 181 15.56 2.54 11.16
CA SER A 181 16.21 3.79 10.75
C SER A 181 17.52 3.58 10.02
N ASP A 182 18.07 2.36 9.99
CA ASP A 182 19.23 1.93 9.23
C ASP A 182 18.92 1.60 7.75
N THR A 183 17.64 1.55 7.35
CA THR A 183 17.25 1.40 5.93
C THR A 183 17.80 2.50 5.04
N GLU A 184 18.19 2.17 3.81
CA GLU A 184 18.59 3.14 2.77
C GLU A 184 17.41 3.53 1.86
N ALA A 185 16.19 3.04 2.14
CA ALA A 185 14.99 3.54 1.49
C ALA A 185 14.78 5.02 1.82
N ASP A 186 14.67 5.86 0.79
CA ASP A 186 14.25 7.24 0.93
C ASP A 186 12.76 7.32 1.32
N PHE A 187 11.95 6.35 0.89
CA PHE A 187 10.54 6.22 1.25
C PHE A 187 10.21 4.80 1.70
N THR A 188 9.71 4.65 2.92
CA THR A 188 9.05 3.42 3.41
C THR A 188 7.55 3.67 3.49
N LEU A 189 6.81 3.02 2.60
CA LEU A 189 5.36 3.14 2.47
C LEU A 189 4.70 1.93 3.13
N ALA A 190 3.94 2.15 4.20
CA ALA A 190 3.35 1.07 4.98
C ALA A 190 1.83 0.95 4.78
N GLY A 191 1.34 -0.28 4.77
CA GLY A 191 -0.08 -0.66 4.88
C GLY A 191 -0.39 -1.25 6.26
N HIS A 192 -1.39 -2.14 6.34
CA HIS A 192 -1.77 -2.99 7.48
C HIS A 192 -2.36 -2.27 8.69
N ASN A 193 -1.72 -1.20 9.15
CA ASN A 193 -2.29 -0.33 10.19
C ASN A 193 -3.30 0.63 9.56
N HIS A 194 -4.59 0.28 9.61
CA HIS A 194 -5.67 1.06 8.99
C HIS A 194 -5.79 2.50 9.50
N LEU A 195 -5.34 2.77 10.73
CA LEU A 195 -5.33 4.13 11.29
C LEU A 195 -4.25 5.02 10.67
N GLY A 196 -3.24 4.41 10.05
CA GLY A 196 -2.02 5.06 9.63
C GLY A 196 -1.22 5.61 10.82
N PHE A 197 -0.30 6.51 10.51
CA PHE A 197 0.45 7.26 11.51
C PHE A 197 0.86 8.64 10.96
N PRO A 198 1.21 9.61 11.84
CA PRO A 198 1.74 10.89 11.39
C PRO A 198 3.00 10.71 10.54
N ASP A 199 3.12 11.49 9.48
CA ASP A 199 4.29 11.43 8.61
C ASP A 199 5.55 11.64 9.44
N THR A 200 6.49 10.70 9.32
CA THR A 200 7.70 10.68 10.12
C THR A 200 8.89 10.77 9.18
N VAL A 201 9.79 11.71 9.45
CA VAL A 201 11.03 11.89 8.69
C VAL A 201 12.21 11.74 9.64
N ILE A 202 13.13 10.84 9.32
CA ILE A 202 14.35 10.60 10.09
C ILE A 202 15.51 10.62 9.10
N ASP A 203 16.48 11.53 9.30
CA ASP A 203 17.66 11.68 8.44
C ASP A 203 17.33 11.80 6.94
N GLY A 204 16.25 12.52 6.62
CA GLY A 204 15.78 12.72 5.23
C GLY A 204 15.00 11.54 4.64
N LYS A 205 14.78 10.45 5.40
CA LYS A 205 14.00 9.28 4.99
C LYS A 205 12.56 9.38 5.49
N TYR A 206 11.61 9.14 4.61
CA TYR A 206 10.19 9.30 4.84
C TYR A 206 9.55 7.96 5.19
N PHE A 207 8.81 7.93 6.30
CA PHE A 207 7.97 6.80 6.70
C PHE A 207 6.52 7.27 6.65
N ILE A 208 5.72 6.63 5.79
CA ILE A 208 4.38 7.12 5.45
C ILE A 208 3.38 5.97 5.51
N ASN A 209 2.27 6.20 6.21
CA ASN A 209 1.07 5.37 6.12
C ASN A 209 -0.17 6.30 6.16
N PRO A 210 -0.92 6.45 5.04
CA PRO A 210 -2.09 7.31 4.99
C PRO A 210 -3.30 6.76 5.78
N GLY A 211 -3.21 5.52 6.26
CA GLY A 211 -4.33 4.71 6.71
C GLY A 211 -5.09 4.08 5.54
N ALA A 212 -6.04 3.22 5.87
CA ALA A 212 -6.83 2.50 4.89
C ALA A 212 -7.68 3.45 4.01
N LEU A 213 -7.88 3.12 2.73
CA LEU A 213 -8.76 3.92 1.84
C LEU A 213 -10.23 3.90 2.30
N VAL A 214 -10.59 2.94 3.14
CA VAL A 214 -11.94 2.78 3.68
C VAL A 214 -11.94 2.63 5.18
N ARG A 215 -13.06 3.02 5.80
CA ARG A 215 -13.30 2.82 7.23
C ARG A 215 -13.98 1.48 7.46
N LEU A 216 -13.30 0.57 8.15
CA LEU A 216 -13.77 -0.79 8.42
C LEU A 216 -14.19 -1.03 9.87
N SER A 217 -13.69 -0.23 10.81
CA SER A 217 -14.07 -0.31 12.22
C SER A 217 -14.88 0.91 12.66
N ASN A 218 -15.67 0.74 13.71
CA ASN A 218 -16.38 1.82 14.42
C ASN A 218 -15.50 2.47 15.51
N HIS A 219 -14.19 2.22 15.49
CA HIS A 219 -13.27 2.83 16.43
C HIS A 219 -13.27 4.35 16.24
N GLN A 220 -13.28 5.11 17.34
CA GLN A 220 -13.41 6.58 17.29
C GLN A 220 -12.31 7.24 16.46
N GLN A 221 -11.09 6.70 16.48
CA GLN A 221 -10.00 7.24 15.67
C GLN A 221 -10.21 6.94 14.18
N GLU A 222 -10.73 5.77 13.83
CA GLU A 222 -11.05 5.40 12.44
C GLU A 222 -12.15 6.29 11.87
N MET A 223 -13.17 6.62 12.67
CA MET A 223 -14.24 7.52 12.29
C MET A 223 -13.77 8.96 12.06
N LYS A 224 -12.75 9.41 12.81
CA LYS A 224 -12.24 10.79 12.77
C LYS A 224 -11.10 11.01 11.80
N ARG A 225 -10.30 9.99 11.47
CA ARG A 225 -9.14 10.16 10.59
C ARG A 225 -9.60 10.62 9.19
N PRO A 226 -8.84 11.50 8.52
CA PRO A 226 -9.05 11.75 7.10
C PRO A 226 -8.78 10.46 6.32
N VAL A 227 -9.63 10.18 5.34
CA VAL A 227 -9.30 9.21 4.30
C VAL A 227 -8.57 9.99 3.22
N GLN A 228 -7.40 9.51 2.83
CA GLN A 228 -6.49 10.26 1.97
C GLN A 228 -5.64 9.31 1.14
N VAL A 229 -5.08 9.84 0.06
CA VAL A 229 -4.00 9.22 -0.73
C VAL A 229 -2.76 10.09 -0.67
N VAL A 230 -1.60 9.54 -1.02
CA VAL A 230 -0.32 10.25 -0.97
C VAL A 230 0.19 10.49 -2.38
N ILE A 231 0.58 11.71 -2.69
CA ILE A 231 1.34 12.06 -3.89
C ILE A 231 2.80 12.24 -3.50
N ILE A 232 3.69 11.53 -4.19
CA ILE A 232 5.14 11.66 -4.06
C ILE A 232 5.66 12.24 -5.37
N ASP A 233 6.17 13.46 -5.34
CA ASP A 233 6.75 14.13 -6.49
C ASP A 233 8.28 14.22 -6.36
N LEU A 234 8.96 13.51 -7.27
CA LEU A 234 10.41 13.44 -7.39
C LEU A 234 10.93 14.24 -8.59
N SER A 235 10.15 15.16 -9.15
CA SER A 235 10.55 15.98 -10.31
C SER A 235 11.41 17.21 -9.96
N GLY A 236 11.36 17.65 -8.70
CA GLY A 236 12.12 18.80 -8.20
C GLY A 236 13.53 18.45 -7.74
N SER A 237 14.22 19.46 -7.19
CA SER A 237 15.53 19.29 -6.54
C SER A 237 15.46 18.55 -5.19
N GLN A 238 14.27 18.50 -4.60
CA GLN A 238 13.95 17.78 -3.38
C GLN A 238 12.60 17.09 -3.57
N PRO A 239 12.36 15.94 -2.91
CA PRO A 239 11.05 15.30 -2.93
C PRO A 239 9.97 16.16 -2.28
N VAL A 240 8.76 16.12 -2.85
CA VAL A 240 7.55 16.69 -2.25
C VAL A 240 6.58 15.56 -1.96
N VAL A 241 6.04 15.55 -0.74
CA VAL A 241 5.02 14.59 -0.30
C VAL A 241 3.78 15.36 0.08
N GLU A 242 2.65 15.02 -0.52
CA GLU A 242 1.35 15.65 -0.28
C GLU A 242 0.28 14.59 0.00
N LYS A 243 -0.64 14.88 0.91
CA LYS A 243 -1.82 14.05 1.19
C LYS A 243 -3.06 14.76 0.66
N ILE A 244 -3.82 14.07 -0.20
CA ILE A 244 -5.09 14.51 -0.78
C ILE A 244 -6.22 13.75 -0.12
#